data_AF-W7CZE0-F1
#
_entry.id   AF-W7CZE0-F1
#
_cell.length_a   1.000
_cell.length_b   1.000
_cell.length_c   1.000
_cell.angle_alpha   90.00
_cell.angle_beta   90.00
_cell.angle_gamma   90.00
#
_symmetry.space_group_name_H-M   'P 1'
#
loop_
_entity.id
_entity.type
_entity.pdbx_description
1 polymer ?
#
loop_
_entity_poly.entity_id
_entity_poly.type
_entity_poly.pdbx_seq_one_letter_code
_entity_poly.pdbx_strand_id
1 'polypeptide(L)'
;MFGLNTIPGLLVFTLLALGLWTLGIHGPNLLAGITTPIFLNNIAMNMEAFRSGQPIPNEVADGLWTLFMNVGGSGATIGLVLAMVFAKSKSYRELGKLSFPSAIFCINVILIT
;
A
#
# COMPACT_ATOMS: atom_id res chain seq x y z
N MET A 1 -18.53 -5.33 12.66
CA MET A 1 -18.57 -6.24 11.51
C MET A 1 -17.54 -5.74 10.51
N PHE A 2 -16.44 -6.46 10.30
CA PHE A 2 -15.27 -5.99 9.53
C PHE A 2 -15.57 -5.98 8.03
N GLY A 3 -16.17 -4.90 7.51
CA GLY A 3 -16.31 -4.68 6.08
C GLY A 3 -15.03 -4.08 5.49
N LEU A 4 -14.68 -4.43 4.26
CA LEU A 4 -13.52 -3.86 3.55
C LEU A 4 -13.62 -2.34 3.34
N ASN A 5 -14.80 -1.76 3.52
CA ASN A 5 -15.07 -0.33 3.55
C ASN A 5 -14.75 0.35 4.90
N THR A 6 -14.19 -0.38 5.86
CA THR A 6 -13.84 0.13 7.20
C THR A 6 -12.34 0.03 7.45
N ILE A 7 -11.79 0.93 8.27
CA ILE A 7 -10.36 0.91 8.65
C ILE A 7 -9.95 -0.45 9.24
N PRO A 8 -10.70 -1.08 10.17
CA PRO A 8 -10.32 -2.41 10.66
C PRO A 8 -10.32 -3.49 9.58
N GLY A 9 -11.25 -3.44 8.61
CA GLY A 9 -11.25 -4.35 7.46
C GLY A 9 -10.03 -4.14 6.56
N LEU A 10 -9.63 -2.88 6.32
CA LEU A 10 -8.45 -2.53 5.55
C LEU A 10 -7.14 -3.01 6.22
N LEU A 11 -7.07 -2.96 7.55
CA LEU A 11 -5.94 -3.50 8.32
C LEU A 11 -5.82 -5.01 8.16
N VAL A 12 -6.93 -5.75 8.27
CA VAL A 12 -6.95 -7.20 8.04
C VAL A 12 -6.51 -7.54 6.62
N PHE A 13 -7.04 -6.82 5.62
CA PHE A 13 -6.60 -6.96 4.23
C PHE A 13 -5.09 -6.73 4.08
N THR A 14 -4.55 -5.67 4.69
CA THR A 14 -3.13 -5.33 4.60
C THR A 14 -2.25 -6.40 5.23
N LEU A 15 -2.62 -6.93 6.40
CA LEU A 15 -1.90 -8.03 7.06
C LEU A 15 -1.87 -9.28 6.18
N LEU A 16 -2.99 -9.64 5.55
CA LEU A 16 -3.05 -10.78 4.64
C LEU A 16 -2.20 -10.54 3.38
N ALA A 17 -2.30 -9.36 2.78
CA ALA A 17 -1.56 -9.01 1.57
C ALA A 17 -0.04 -9.04 1.80
N LEU A 18 0.43 -8.48 2.91
CA LEU A 18 1.85 -8.49 3.29
C LEU A 18 2.31 -9.88 3.72
N GLY A 19 1.48 -10.63 4.45
CA GLY A 19 1.76 -12.00 4.83
C GLY A 19 1.99 -12.91 3.62
N LEU A 20 1.13 -12.82 2.60
CA LEU A 20 1.32 -13.52 1.33
C LEU A 20 2.64 -13.14 0.63
N TRP A 21 3.05 -11.87 0.71
CA TRP A 21 4.33 -11.41 0.18
C TRP A 21 5.52 -12.12 0.82
N THR A 22 5.48 -12.41 2.12
CA THR A 22 6.54 -13.18 2.80
C THR A 22 6.68 -14.62 2.28
N LEU A 23 5.63 -15.15 1.64
CA LEU A 23 5.61 -16.46 1.00
C LEU A 23 5.98 -16.40 -0.49
N GLY A 24 6.40 -15.24 -1.01
CA GLY A 24 6.68 -15.00 -2.42
C GLY A 24 5.43 -14.85 -3.30
N ILE A 25 4.24 -14.76 -2.71
CA ILE A 25 2.98 -14.55 -3.42
C ILE A 25 2.69 -13.06 -3.45
N HIS A 26 2.41 -12.50 -4.62
CA HIS A 26 2.04 -11.10 -4.75
C HIS A 26 0.61 -10.84 -4.22
N GLY A 27 0.47 -10.81 -2.89
CA GLY A 27 -0.81 -10.73 -2.17
C GLY A 27 -1.80 -9.67 -2.69
N PRO A 28 -1.37 -8.43 -2.95
CA PRO A 28 -2.26 -7.40 -3.50
C PRO A 28 -2.91 -7.80 -4.84
N ASN A 29 -2.17 -8.48 -5.71
CA ASN A 29 -2.68 -8.90 -7.02
C ASN A 29 -3.65 -10.07 -6.88
N LEU A 30 -3.35 -10.99 -5.95
CA LEU A 30 -4.25 -12.12 -5.64
C LEU A 30 -5.59 -11.61 -5.09
N LEU A 31 -5.56 -10.62 -4.20
CA LEU A 31 -6.75 -10.11 -3.51
C LEU A 31 -7.48 -9.00 -4.30
N ALA A 32 -6.89 -8.49 -5.38
CA ALA A 32 -7.47 -7.41 -6.20
C ALA A 32 -8.84 -7.77 -6.77
N GLY A 33 -9.06 -9.03 -7.15
CA GLY A 33 -10.35 -9.50 -7.70
C GLY A 33 -11.54 -9.30 -6.75
N ILE A 34 -11.28 -9.22 -5.44
CA ILE A 34 -12.31 -8.99 -4.41
C ILE A 34 -12.32 -7.53 -3.95
N THR A 35 -11.14 -6.93 -3.79
CA THR A 35 -10.99 -5.61 -3.15
C THR A 35 -11.19 -4.43 -4.09
N THR A 36 -10.70 -4.52 -5.33
CA THR A 36 -10.81 -3.46 -6.34
C THR A 36 -12.25 -2.99 -6.60
N PRO A 37 -13.25 -3.87 -6.85
CA PRO A 37 -14.62 -3.40 -7.11
C PRO A 37 -15.23 -2.65 -5.91
N ILE A 38 -14.87 -3.03 -4.69
CA ILE A 38 -15.35 -2.38 -3.47
C ILE A 38 -14.73 -0.98 -3.35
N PHE A 39 -13.42 -0.87 -3.52
CA PHE A 39 -12.72 0.42 -3.43
C PHE A 39 -13.13 1.39 -4.55
N LEU A 40 -13.34 0.88 -5.77
CA LEU A 40 -13.85 1.67 -6.90
C LEU A 40 -15.28 2.17 -6.67
N ASN A 41 -16.14 1.33 -6.10
CA ASN A 41 -17.50 1.76 -5.74
C ASN A 41 -17.46 2.86 -4.66
N ASN A 42 -16.59 2.71 -3.66
CA ASN A 42 -16.45 3.69 -2.58
C ASN A 42 -15.94 5.04 -3.08
N ILE A 43 -14.95 5.07 -3.99
CA ILE A 43 -14.47 6.34 -4.55
C ILE A 43 -15.54 6.98 -5.45
N ALA A 44 -16.34 6.18 -6.18
CA ALA A 44 -17.45 6.71 -6.97
C ALA A 44 -18.52 7.40 -6.09
N MET A 45 -18.91 6.78 -4.97
CA MET A 45 -19.82 7.40 -3.99
C MET A 45 -19.22 8.68 -3.39
N ASN A 46 -17.93 8.69 -3.09
CA ASN A 46 -17.24 9.86 -2.56
C ASN A 46 -17.20 11.01 -3.58
N MET A 47 -16.98 10.72 -4.86
CA MET A 47 -17.00 11.73 -5.92
C MET A 47 -18.38 12.37 -6.07
N GLU A 48 -19.45 11.59 -5.98
CA GLU A 48 -20.82 12.11 -6.09
C GLU A 48 -21.20 12.99 -4.89
N ALA A 49 -20.85 12.54 -3.67
CA ALA A 49 -21.02 13.34 -2.45
C ALA A 49 -20.24 14.66 -2.54
N PHE A 50 -18.99 14.61 -2.99
CA PHE A 50 -18.17 15.80 -3.17
C PHE A 50 -18.78 16.81 -4.16
N ARG A 51 -19.27 16.32 -5.31
CA ARG A 51 -19.90 17.16 -6.34
C ARG A 51 -21.21 17.81 -5.86
N SER A 52 -21.95 17.13 -4.99
CA SER A 52 -23.20 17.62 -4.41
C SER A 52 -23.00 18.45 -3.13
N GLY A 53 -21.76 18.70 -2.71
CA GLY A 53 -21.44 19.44 -1.49
C GLY A 53 -21.83 18.69 -0.20
N GLN A 54 -22.01 17.37 -0.29
CA GLN A 54 -22.36 16.50 0.83
C GLN A 54 -21.11 15.95 1.54
N PRO A 55 -21.22 15.54 2.81
CA PRO A 55 -20.14 14.87 3.51
C PRO A 55 -19.69 13.58 2.79
N ILE A 56 -18.38 13.32 2.81
CA ILE A 56 -17.80 12.13 2.18
C ILE A 56 -18.16 10.87 2.99
N PRO A 57 -18.84 9.87 2.37
CA PRO A 57 -19.40 8.75 3.13
C PRO A 57 -18.41 7.61 3.43
N ASN A 58 -17.34 7.44 2.65
CA ASN A 58 -16.41 6.32 2.82
C ASN A 58 -15.00 6.81 3.10
N GLU A 59 -14.44 6.37 4.22
CA GLU A 59 -13.02 6.60 4.56
C GLU A 59 -12.10 5.69 3.72
N VAL A 60 -12.50 4.43 3.53
CA VAL A 60 -11.74 3.47 2.71
C VAL A 60 -12.27 3.48 1.28
N ALA A 61 -11.49 4.03 0.37
CA ALA A 61 -11.80 4.11 -1.05
C ALA A 61 -10.54 3.86 -1.88
N ASP A 62 -10.70 3.74 -3.20
CA ASP A 62 -9.56 3.60 -4.10
C ASP A 62 -8.53 4.73 -3.90
N GLY A 63 -7.26 4.37 -4.01
CA GLY A 63 -6.13 5.26 -3.73
C GLY A 63 -5.67 5.32 -2.28
N LEU A 64 -6.53 5.10 -1.27
CA LEU A 64 -6.12 5.18 0.15
C LEU A 64 -4.94 4.25 0.46
N TRP A 65 -5.09 2.98 0.10
CA TRP A 65 -4.08 1.97 0.41
C TRP A 65 -2.78 2.20 -0.37
N THR A 66 -2.87 2.48 -1.67
CA THR A 66 -1.70 2.69 -2.53
C THR A 66 -0.92 3.94 -2.17
N LEU A 67 -1.60 5.05 -1.85
CA LEU A 67 -0.95 6.35 -1.62
C LEU A 67 -0.46 6.52 -0.18
N PHE A 68 -1.15 5.93 0.81
CA PHE A 68 -0.86 6.20 2.22
C PHE A 68 -0.31 4.99 2.99
N MET A 69 -0.59 3.75 2.56
CA MET A 69 -0.16 2.55 3.27
C MET A 69 1.03 1.86 2.59
N ASN A 70 1.06 1.91 1.26
CA ASN A 70 2.08 1.28 0.42
C ASN A 70 3.14 2.27 -0.08
N VAL A 71 3.60 3.13 0.83
CA VAL A 71 4.61 4.14 0.49
C VAL A 71 5.98 3.47 0.33
N GLY A 72 6.49 3.46 -0.90
CA GLY A 72 7.74 2.79 -1.21
C GLY A 72 7.60 1.39 -1.79
N GLY A 73 6.37 0.87 -1.97
CA GLY A 73 6.07 -0.45 -2.52
C GLY A 73 5.12 -1.25 -1.62
N SER A 74 5.29 -2.57 -1.53
CA SER A 74 4.55 -3.40 -0.56
C SER A 74 4.84 -2.99 0.89
N GLY A 75 3.92 -2.25 1.50
CA GLY A 75 4.05 -1.62 2.82
C GLY A 75 4.82 -0.29 2.78
N ALA A 76 5.21 0.21 3.95
CA ALA A 76 5.94 1.47 4.08
C ALA A 76 7.46 1.30 3.86
N THR A 77 7.89 0.58 2.81
CA THR A 77 9.29 0.21 2.60
C THR A 77 10.22 1.39 2.32
N ILE A 78 9.69 2.56 1.96
CA ILE A 78 10.51 3.77 1.82
C ILE A 78 11.26 4.11 3.12
N GLY A 79 10.65 3.87 4.28
CA GLY A 79 11.28 4.13 5.58
C GLY A 79 12.50 3.22 5.82
N LEU A 80 12.38 1.95 5.42
CA LEU A 80 13.49 1.00 5.48
C LEU A 80 14.60 1.39 4.51
N VAL A 81 14.25 1.77 3.27
CA VAL A 81 15.23 2.18 2.26
C VAL A 81 16.00 3.42 2.72
N LEU A 82 15.32 4.41 3.29
CA LEU A 82 15.96 5.59 3.88
C LEU A 82 16.91 5.20 5.02
N ALA A 83 16.48 4.32 5.93
CA ALA A 83 17.33 3.83 7.01
C ALA A 83 18.60 3.12 6.48
N MET A 84 18.46 2.35 5.40
CA MET A 84 19.59 1.67 4.74
C MET A 84 20.56 2.64 4.07
N VAL A 85 20.07 3.70 3.42
CA VAL A 85 20.93 4.74 2.80
C VAL A 85 21.88 5.38 3.84
N PHE A 86 21.42 5.51 5.08
CA PHE A 86 22.22 6.05 6.20
C PHE A 86 22.88 4.97 7.07
N ALA A 87 22.82 3.70 6.68
CA ALA A 87 23.38 2.61 7.47
C ALA A 87 24.91 2.68 7.57
N LYS A 88 25.44 2.25 8.72
CA LYS A 88 26.90 2.11 8.94
C LYS A 88 27.49 0.96 8.12
N SER A 89 26.72 -0.10 7.91
CA SER A 89 27.12 -1.24 7.08
C SER A 89 27.24 -0.81 5.61
N LYS A 90 28.40 -1.05 5.01
CA LYS A 90 28.62 -0.77 3.59
C LYS A 90 27.61 -1.53 2.72
N SER A 91 27.34 -2.79 3.04
CA SER A 91 26.39 -3.63 2.28
C SER A 91 24.97 -3.04 2.29
N TYR A 92 24.46 -2.66 3.46
CA TYR A 92 23.13 -2.05 3.53
C TYR A 92 23.07 -0.67 2.88
N ARG A 93 24.14 0.12 2.98
CA ARG A 93 24.19 1.41 2.31
C ARG A 93 24.17 1.31 0.79
N GLU A 94 24.89 0.37 0.21
CA GLU A 94 24.84 0.12 -1.23
C GLU A 94 23.46 -0.39 -1.65
N LEU A 95 22.86 -1.31 -0.90
CA LEU A 95 21.50 -1.80 -1.16
C LEU A 95 20.45 -0.69 -1.07
N GLY A 96 20.53 0.16 -0.05
CA GLY A 96 19.64 1.31 0.13
C GLY A 96 19.75 2.30 -1.02
N LYS A 97 20.97 2.65 -1.46
CA LYS A 97 21.19 3.53 -2.61
C LYS A 97 20.65 2.95 -3.90
N LEU A 98 20.82 1.64 -4.12
CA LEU A 98 20.32 0.94 -5.30
C LEU A 98 18.77 0.90 -5.31
N SER A 99 18.16 0.69 -4.14
CA SER A 99 16.70 0.57 -4.00
C SER A 99 15.97 1.92 -3.97
N PHE A 100 16.67 3.02 -3.65
CA PHE A 100 16.05 4.33 -3.45
C PHE A 100 15.30 4.88 -4.68
N PRO A 101 15.87 4.85 -5.90
CA PRO A 101 15.16 5.34 -7.08
C PRO A 101 13.84 4.60 -7.33
N SER A 102 13.81 3.27 -7.19
CA SER A 102 12.59 2.49 -7.40
C SER A 102 11.57 2.72 -6.28
N ALA A 103 12.03 2.88 -5.04
CA ALA A 103 11.16 3.12 -3.90
C ALA A 103 10.39 4.45 -4.02
N ILE A 104 10.94 5.48 -4.65
CA ILE A 104 10.20 6.74 -4.91
C ILE A 104 8.95 6.51 -5.78
N PHE A 105 9.00 5.53 -6.68
CA PHE A 105 7.89 5.15 -7.55
C PHE A 105 7.04 4.00 -6.99
N CYS A 106 7.14 3.73 -5.68
CA CYS A 106 6.46 2.62 -5.02
C CYS A 106 6.80 1.24 -5.62
N ILE A 107 8.06 1.04 -6.03
CA ILE A 107 8.58 -0.24 -6.54
C ILE A 107 9.70 -0.72 -5.61
N ASN A 108 9.53 -1.89 -4.99
CA ASN A 108 10.48 -2.43 -4.01
C ASN A 108 11.02 -3.82 -4.33
N VAL A 109 10.93 -4.29 -5.58
CA VAL A 109 11.47 -5.61 -5.96
C VAL A 109 12.95 -5.78 -5.62
N ILE A 110 13.77 -4.72 -5.69
CA ILE A 110 15.20 -4.73 -5.34
C ILE A 110 15.44 -4.98 -3.84
N LEU A 111 14.45 -4.69 -2.99
CA LEU A 111 14.54 -4.84 -1.54
C LEU A 111 14.03 -6.21 -1.08
N ILE A 112 13.00 -6.75 -1.73
CA ILE A 112 12.28 -7.94 -1.26
C ILE A 112 12.69 -9.20 -2.06
N THR A 113 13.53 -9.09 -3.08
CA THR A 113 14.03 -10.19 -3.91
C THR A 113 15.54 -10.09 -4.07
#